data_AF-A0A845FT85-F1
#
_entry.id   AF-A0A845FT85-F1
#
_cell.length_a   1.000
_cell.length_b   1.000
_cell.length_c   1.000
_cell.angle_alpha   90.00
_cell.angle_beta   90.00
_cell.angle_gamma   90.00
#
_symmetry.space_group_name_H-M   'P 1'
#
loop_
_entity.id
_entity.type
_entity.pdbx_description
1 polymer ?
#
loop_
_entity_poly.entity_id
_entity_poly.type
_entity_poly.pdbx_seq_one_letter_code
_entity_poly.pdbx_strand_id
1 'polypeptide(L)'
;MDTLIFNKVGNYINALVAFIVLQGLAYAFYFGSNTVFNCAVHVSKYLAETLSALFLLVALLGVYGVRALGRIEATLAPEYAGILRRLTRGKIVVVLLFGLFPALLTFCYGVLGAVPAFCSSLVS
;
A
#
# COMPACT_ATOMS: atom_id res chain seq x y z
N MET A 1 -25.71 20.31 8.54
CA MET A 1 -24.58 20.57 7.62
C MET A 1 -23.41 19.63 7.93
N ASP A 2 -23.21 19.27 9.21
CA ASP A 2 -22.14 18.40 9.69
C ASP A 2 -22.22 16.95 9.21
N THR A 3 -23.43 16.40 9.01
CA THR A 3 -23.64 15.04 8.48
C THR A 3 -23.12 14.86 7.05
N LEU A 4 -23.25 15.89 6.20
CA LEU A 4 -22.73 15.86 4.83
C LEU A 4 -21.20 15.83 4.82
N ILE A 5 -20.56 16.64 5.68
CA ILE A 5 -19.10 16.72 5.79
C ILE A 5 -18.56 15.41 6.36
N PHE A 6 -19.18 14.88 7.41
CA PHE A 6 -18.84 13.60 8.01
C PHE A 6 -18.85 12.46 6.97
N ASN A 7 -19.93 12.33 6.19
CA ASN A 7 -20.04 11.31 5.15
C ASN A 7 -18.96 11.46 4.06
N LYS A 8 -18.64 12.70 3.68
CA LYS A 8 -17.56 12.96 2.71
C LYS A 8 -16.21 12.50 3.25
N VAL A 9 -15.85 12.84 4.49
CA VAL A 9 -14.58 12.43 5.09
C VAL A 9 -14.48 10.90 5.15
N GLY A 10 -15.54 10.22 5.58
CA GLY A 10 -15.55 8.75 5.62
C GLY A 10 -15.36 8.10 4.26
N ASN A 11 -16.00 8.64 3.22
CA ASN A 11 -15.81 8.19 1.84
C ASN A 11 -14.38 8.40 1.34
N TYR A 12 -13.74 9.54 1.64
CA TYR A 12 -12.35 9.78 1.28
C TYR A 12 -11.40 8.80 1.97
N ILE A 13 -11.61 8.50 3.25
CA ILE A 13 -10.80 7.51 3.96
C ILE A 13 -10.96 6.14 3.29
N ASN A 14 -12.20 5.73 2.98
CA ASN A 14 -12.44 4.44 2.33
C ASN A 14 -11.84 4.37 0.92
N ALA A 15 -11.94 5.45 0.14
CA ALA A 15 -11.35 5.53 -1.19
C ALA A 15 -9.81 5.43 -1.14
N LEU A 16 -9.17 6.10 -0.19
CA LEU A 16 -7.73 6.02 0.03
C LEU A 16 -7.31 4.59 0.39
N VAL A 17 -8.00 3.94 1.32
CA VAL A 17 -7.72 2.54 1.70
C VAL A 17 -7.91 1.62 0.49
N ALA A 18 -9.02 1.74 -0.24
CA ALA A 18 -9.29 0.93 -1.42
C ALA A 18 -8.23 1.11 -2.50
N PHE A 19 -7.77 2.35 -2.73
CA PHE A 19 -6.70 2.64 -3.68
C PHE A 19 -5.38 1.94 -3.31
N ILE A 20 -5.00 1.96 -2.04
CA ILE A 20 -3.78 1.26 -1.56
C ILE A 20 -3.93 -0.25 -1.71
N VAL A 21 -5.09 -0.81 -1.35
CA VAL A 21 -5.37 -2.25 -1.51
C VAL A 21 -5.30 -2.65 -2.99
N LEU A 22 -5.95 -1.90 -3.88
CA LEU A 22 -5.94 -2.18 -5.31
C LEU A 22 -4.53 -2.07 -5.90
N GLN A 23 -3.74 -1.08 -5.50
CA GLN A 23 -2.34 -0.99 -5.95
C GLN A 23 -1.49 -2.17 -5.47
N GLY A 24 -1.62 -2.57 -4.21
CA GLY A 24 -0.88 -3.71 -3.67
C GLY A 24 -1.25 -5.03 -4.37
N LEU A 25 -2.54 -5.25 -4.60
CA LEU A 25 -3.04 -6.41 -5.34
C LEU A 25 -2.61 -6.41 -6.81
N ALA A 26 -2.73 -5.26 -7.49
CA ALA A 26 -2.32 -5.12 -8.88
C ALA A 26 -0.81 -5.38 -9.05
N TYR A 27 0.01 -4.86 -8.13
CA TYR A 27 1.43 -5.14 -8.12
C TYR A 27 1.72 -6.64 -7.91
N ALA A 28 1.13 -7.25 -6.89
CA ALA A 28 1.35 -8.67 -6.60
C ALA A 28 0.93 -9.56 -7.79
N PHE A 29 -0.20 -9.25 -8.43
CA PHE A 29 -0.65 -9.94 -9.63
C PHE A 29 0.33 -9.75 -10.79
N TYR A 30 0.76 -8.51 -11.06
CA TYR A 30 1.66 -8.22 -12.18
C TYR A 30 3.05 -8.83 -11.98
N PHE A 31 3.59 -8.75 -10.76
CA PHE A 31 4.86 -9.36 -10.38
C PHE A 31 4.84 -10.89 -10.52
N GLY A 32 3.71 -11.53 -10.19
CA GLY A 32 3.56 -12.99 -10.30
C GLY A 32 3.22 -13.49 -11.70
N SER A 33 2.57 -12.69 -12.55
CA SER A 33 2.07 -13.11 -13.87
C SER A 33 2.93 -12.65 -15.06
N ASN A 34 3.69 -11.56 -14.92
CA ASN A 34 4.53 -11.03 -15.98
C ASN A 34 6.00 -11.41 -15.77
N THR A 35 6.48 -12.35 -16.57
CA THR A 35 7.87 -12.85 -16.53
C THR A 35 8.90 -11.78 -16.84
N VAL A 36 8.62 -10.87 -17.78
CA VAL A 36 9.54 -9.79 -18.16
C VAL A 36 9.72 -8.82 -17.01
N PHE A 37 8.63 -8.38 -16.38
CA PHE A 37 8.69 -7.49 -15.23
C PHE A 37 9.36 -8.17 -14.03
N ASN A 38 9.01 -9.42 -13.76
CA ASN A 38 9.66 -10.21 -12.71
C ASN A 38 11.18 -10.27 -12.90
N CYS A 39 11.64 -10.60 -14.10
CA CYS A 39 13.06 -10.60 -14.42
C CYS A 39 13.70 -9.21 -14.31
N ALA A 40 13.02 -8.15 -14.76
CA ALA A 40 13.53 -6.79 -14.63
C ALA A 40 13.74 -6.40 -13.15
N VAL A 41 12.84 -6.82 -12.25
CA VAL A 41 12.98 -6.60 -10.81
C VAL A 41 14.18 -7.37 -10.24
N HIS A 42 14.45 -8.60 -10.69
CA HIS A 42 15.61 -9.39 -10.23
C HIS A 42 16.95 -8.92 -10.80
N VAL A 43 16.98 -8.43 -12.05
CA VAL A 43 18.23 -8.08 -12.75
C VAL A 43 18.65 -6.65 -12.45
N SER A 44 17.70 -5.73 -12.30
CA SER A 44 17.98 -4.31 -12.05
C SER A 44 17.95 -3.98 -10.56
N LYS A 45 19.15 -3.92 -9.94
CA LYS A 45 19.33 -3.58 -8.52
C LYS A 45 18.57 -2.32 -8.10
N TYR A 46 18.70 -1.25 -8.89
CA TYR A 46 18.07 0.04 -8.57
C TYR A 46 16.54 -0.01 -8.69
N LEU A 47 15.99 -0.86 -9.57
CA LEU A 47 14.55 -0.95 -9.77
C LEU A 47 13.86 -1.57 -8.55
N ALA A 48 14.38 -2.69 -8.03
CA ALA A 48 13.83 -3.35 -6.86
C ALA A 48 13.93 -2.50 -5.59
N GLU A 49 15.07 -1.84 -5.37
CA GLU A 49 15.26 -0.94 -4.23
C GLU A 49 14.30 0.25 -4.28
N THR A 50 14.18 0.90 -5.45
CA THR A 50 13.30 2.07 -5.62
C THR A 50 11.83 1.68 -5.48
N LEU A 51 11.40 0.54 -6.04
CA LEU A 51 10.03 0.03 -5.87
C LEU A 51 9.71 -0.27 -4.41
N SER A 52 10.64 -0.91 -3.70
CA SER A 52 10.47 -1.23 -2.27
C SER A 52 10.33 0.05 -1.43
N ALA A 53 11.18 1.06 -1.68
CA ALA A 53 11.10 2.36 -1.03
C ALA A 53 9.80 3.10 -1.38
N LEU A 54 9.33 3.01 -2.62
CA LEU A 54 8.07 3.60 -3.06
C LEU A 54 6.87 2.99 -2.32
N PHE A 55 6.80 1.66 -2.20
CA PHE A 55 5.73 1.01 -1.45
C PHE A 55 5.75 1.35 0.03
N LEU A 56 6.94 1.46 0.63
CA LEU A 56 7.10 1.94 2.00
C LEU A 56 6.58 3.39 2.15
N LEU A 57 6.92 4.27 1.22
CA LEU A 57 6.47 5.66 1.21
C LEU A 57 4.94 5.74 1.06
N VAL A 58 4.35 4.95 0.16
CA VAL A 58 2.89 4.87 -0.03
C VAL A 58 2.21 4.39 1.25
N ALA A 59 2.77 3.39 1.93
CA ALA A 59 2.25 2.92 3.22
C ALA A 59 2.28 4.03 4.28
N LEU A 60 3.41 4.76 4.41
CA LEU A 60 3.55 5.87 5.35
C LEU A 60 2.56 7.00 5.06
N LEU A 61 2.44 7.43 3.80
CA LEU A 61 1.49 8.45 3.37
C LEU A 61 0.05 7.99 3.59
N GLY A 62 -0.25 6.72 3.35
CA GLY A 62 -1.56 6.14 3.59
C GLY A 62 -1.94 6.16 5.08
N VAL A 63 -1.01 5.73 5.95
CA VAL A 63 -1.21 5.79 7.41
C VAL A 63 -1.40 7.22 7.88
N TYR A 64 -0.59 8.16 7.37
CA TYR A 64 -0.72 9.56 7.69
C TYR A 64 -2.08 10.12 7.25
N GLY A 65 -2.51 9.85 6.01
CA GLY A 65 -3.79 10.30 5.47
C GLY A 65 -4.99 9.75 6.26
N VAL A 66 -5.00 8.45 6.56
CA VAL A 66 -6.06 7.82 7.37
C VAL A 66 -6.08 8.40 8.78
N ARG A 67 -4.91 8.67 9.39
CA ARG A 67 -4.84 9.30 10.73
C ARG A 67 -5.34 10.74 10.72
N ALA A 68 -4.93 11.54 9.74
CA ALA A 68 -5.33 12.95 9.65
C ALA A 68 -6.86 13.07 9.48
N LEU A 69 -7.43 12.30 8.55
CA LEU A 69 -8.87 12.30 8.29
C LEU A 69 -9.67 11.66 9.44
N GLY A 70 -9.16 10.59 10.06
CA GLY A 70 -9.80 9.98 11.23
C GLY A 70 -9.83 10.88 12.46
N ARG A 71 -8.84 11.77 12.63
CA ARG A 71 -8.90 12.83 13.66
C ARG A 71 -10.02 13.82 13.37
N ILE A 72 -10.20 14.21 12.11
CA ILE A 72 -11.27 15.13 11.69
C ILE A 72 -12.66 14.49 11.93
N GLU A 73 -12.85 13.23 11.57
CA GLU A 73 -14.09 12.48 11.87
C GLU A 73 -14.40 12.45 13.37
N ALA A 74 -13.40 12.16 14.21
CA ALA A 74 -13.60 12.08 15.65
C ALA A 74 -13.96 13.43 16.30
N THR A 75 -13.49 14.54 15.72
CA THR A 75 -13.86 15.90 16.17
C THR A 75 -15.26 16.28 15.72
N LEU A 76 -15.69 15.86 14.53
CA LEU A 76 -17.03 16.13 13.98
C LEU A 76 -18.13 15.32 14.67
N ALA A 77 -17.82 14.11 15.15
CA ALA A 77 -18.79 13.21 15.79
C ALA A 77 -18.25 12.64 17.11
N PRO A 78 -18.16 13.46 18.18
CA PRO A 78 -17.55 13.05 19.45
C PRO A 78 -18.31 11.91 20.14
N GLU A 79 -19.63 11.84 19.96
CA GLU A 79 -20.50 10.77 20.50
C GLU A 79 -20.06 9.36 20.05
N TYR A 80 -19.50 9.25 18.84
CA TYR A 80 -19.04 7.97 18.27
C TYR A 80 -17.51 7.84 18.26
N ALA A 81 -16.77 8.75 18.92
CA ALA A 81 -15.31 8.81 18.84
C ALA A 81 -14.62 7.48 19.21
N GLY A 82 -15.19 6.70 20.14
CA GLY A 82 -14.67 5.38 20.51
C GLY A 82 -14.72 4.38 19.36
N ILE A 83 -15.85 4.33 18.64
CA ILE A 83 -16.06 3.44 17.49
C ILE A 83 -15.20 3.91 16.32
N LEU A 84 -15.21 5.21 16.03
CA LEU A 84 -14.42 5.81 14.94
C LEU A 84 -12.93 5.51 15.12
N ARG A 85 -12.37 5.66 16.33
CA ARG A 85 -10.97 5.30 16.61
C ARG A 85 -10.63 3.84 16.31
N ARG A 86 -11.53 2.90 16.64
CA ARG A 86 -11.33 1.47 16.33
C ARG A 86 -11.38 1.24 14.81
N LEU A 87 -12.32 1.89 14.13
CA LEU A 87 -12.45 1.81 12.68
C LEU A 87 -11.21 2.37 11.97
N THR A 88 -10.73 3.56 12.38
CA THR A 88 -9.50 4.17 11.85
C THR A 88 -8.29 3.26 12.07
N ARG A 89 -8.16 2.62 13.25
CA ARG A 89 -7.10 1.65 13.51
C ARG A 89 -7.19 0.45 12.57
N GLY A 90 -8.38 -0.11 12.36
CA GLY A 90 -8.57 -1.20 11.40
C GLY A 90 -8.13 -0.81 9.98
N LYS A 91 -8.52 0.39 9.52
CA LYS A 91 -8.11 0.92 8.23
C LYS A 91 -6.59 1.12 8.11
N ILE A 92 -5.93 1.58 9.18
CA ILE A 92 -4.46 1.68 9.24
C ILE A 92 -3.81 0.30 9.09
N VAL A 93 -4.33 -0.74 9.76
CA VAL A 93 -3.82 -2.10 9.62
C VAL A 93 -3.93 -2.59 8.19
N VAL A 94 -5.07 -2.34 7.52
CA VAL A 94 -5.25 -2.69 6.10
C VAL A 94 -4.22 -1.97 5.22
N VAL A 95 -4.04 -0.66 5.41
CA VAL A 95 -3.03 0.11 4.67
C VAL A 95 -1.62 -0.43 4.88
N LEU A 96 -1.26 -0.78 6.12
CA LEU A 96 0.04 -1.36 6.43
C LEU A 96 0.22 -2.72 5.77
N LEU A 97 -0.77 -3.61 5.86
CA LEU A 97 -0.69 -4.93 5.24
C LEU A 97 -0.50 -4.82 3.72
N PHE A 98 -1.35 -4.05 3.04
CA PHE A 98 -1.32 -3.96 1.58
C PHE A 98 -0.26 -3.01 1.03
N GLY A 99 0.26 -2.09 1.84
CA GLY A 99 1.38 -1.22 1.47
C GLY A 99 2.75 -1.86 1.74
N LEU A 100 2.91 -2.56 2.87
CA LEU A 100 4.19 -3.18 3.24
C LEU A 100 4.42 -4.53 2.58
N PHE A 101 3.36 -5.31 2.34
CA PHE A 101 3.52 -6.64 1.76
C PHE A 101 4.18 -6.60 0.36
N PRO A 102 3.76 -5.72 -0.58
CA PRO A 102 4.51 -5.49 -1.82
C PRO A 102 5.96 -5.09 -1.57
N ALA A 103 6.23 -4.14 -0.66
CA ALA A 103 7.59 -3.70 -0.35
C ALA A 103 8.48 -4.88 0.09
N LEU A 104 7.97 -5.72 1.00
CA LEU A 104 8.68 -6.89 1.51
C LEU A 104 8.91 -7.93 0.41
N LEU A 105 7.90 -8.20 -0.42
CA LEU A 105 8.04 -9.11 -1.56
C LEU A 105 9.12 -8.60 -2.53
N THR A 106 9.04 -7.34 -2.94
CA THR A 106 10.01 -6.75 -3.87
C THR A 106 11.42 -6.77 -3.29
N PHE A 107 11.58 -6.48 -2.01
CA PHE A 107 12.90 -6.49 -1.37
C PHE A 107 13.46 -7.91 -1.23
N CYS A 108 12.69 -8.85 -0.68
CA CYS A 108 13.13 -10.22 -0.46
C CYS A 108 13.45 -10.94 -1.77
N TYR A 109 12.62 -10.76 -2.81
CA TYR A 109 12.83 -11.44 -4.09
C TYR A 109 13.75 -10.62 -5.01
N GLY A 110 13.52 -9.32 -5.17
CA GLY A 110 14.25 -8.48 -6.10
C GLY A 110 15.65 -8.04 -5.63
N VAL A 111 15.87 -7.86 -4.33
CA VAL A 111 17.16 -7.39 -3.79
C VAL A 111 17.97 -8.53 -3.17
N LEU A 112 17.34 -9.37 -2.34
CA LEU A 112 18.03 -10.45 -1.63
C LEU A 112 17.98 -11.80 -2.37
N GLY A 113 17.05 -11.97 -3.30
CA GLY A 113 16.82 -13.22 -4.01
C GLY A 113 17.84 -13.47 -5.11
N ALA A 114 18.18 -14.74 -5.33
CA ALA A 114 18.99 -15.13 -6.48
C ALA A 114 18.22 -14.88 -7.79
N VAL A 115 18.94 -14.45 -8.83
CA VAL A 115 18.36 -14.27 -10.16
C VAL A 115 17.97 -15.65 -10.72
N PRO A 116 16.71 -15.86 -11.13
CA PRO A 116 16.29 -17.12 -11.72
C PRO A 116 17.02 -17.40 -13.04
N ALA A 117 17.38 -18.66 -13.30
CA ALA A 117 18.12 -19.06 -14.51
C ALA A 117 17.38 -18.72 -15.83
N PHE A 118 16.04 -18.68 -15.81
CA PHE A 118 15.26 -18.26 -16.99
C PHE A 118 15.36 -16.76 -17.28
N CYS A 119 15.72 -15.93 -16.28
CA CYS A 119 15.91 -14.50 -16.47
C CYS A 119 17.26 -14.17 -17.11
N SER A 120 18.29 -15.00 -16.89
CA SER A 120 19.60 -14.83 -17.53
C SER A 120 19.55 -15.05 -19.06
N SER A 121 18.64 -15.90 -19.55
CA SER A 121 18.45 -16.14 -21.00
C SER A 121 17.64 -15.07 -21.72
N LEU A 122 17.01 -14.15 -20.99
CA LEU A 122 16.25 -13.02 -21.55
C LEU A 122 17.10 -11.75 -21.75
N VAL A 123 18.33 -11.74 -21.22
CA VAL A 123 19.27 -10.60 -21.25
C VAL A 123 20.42 -10.83 -22.25
N SER A 124 20.53 -12.04 -22.82
CA SER A 124 21.46 -12.41 -23.91
C SER A 124 20.85 -12.18 -25.29
#